data_AF-A0A8J1ZGP5-F1
#
_entry.id   AF-A0A8J1ZGP5-F1
#
_cell.length_a   1.000
_cell.length_b   1.000
_cell.length_c   1.000
_cell.angle_alpha   90.00
_cell.angle_beta   90.00
_cell.angle_gamma   90.00
#
_symmetry.space_group_name_H-M   'P 1'
#
loop_
_entity.id
_entity.type
_entity.pdbx_description
1 polymer ?
#
loop_
_entity_poly.entity_id
_entity_poly.type
_entity_poly.pdbx_seq_one_letter_code
_entity_poly.pdbx_strand_id
1 'polypeptide(L)'
;MSNPLRGMSSRGPNLSGALDFYVAIGEVFGADPDKAKACCDNFLKACHEVGPEESRFLAAFGEENEKLKTAALKFYKGIAHIANWVMGRDGHAAAVEVVDDLFAVFMKAADDADDKEAFVRAFNIGIEELEAILM
;
A
#
# COMPACT_ATOMS: atom_id res chain seq x y z
N MET A 1 -15.88 16.19 -4.76
CA MET A 1 -15.26 16.26 -3.44
C MET A 1 -13.81 16.69 -3.66
N SER A 2 -13.25 17.52 -2.78
CA SER A 2 -11.86 17.98 -2.90
C SER A 2 -10.92 16.80 -2.64
N ASN A 3 -9.90 16.56 -3.47
CA ASN A 3 -8.91 15.51 -3.22
C ASN A 3 -8.26 15.75 -1.84
N PRO A 4 -8.45 14.84 -0.86
CA PRO A 4 -7.96 15.02 0.51
C PRO A 4 -6.43 15.14 0.55
N LEU A 5 -5.72 14.61 -0.45
CA LEU A 5 -4.28 14.61 -0.56
C LEU A 5 -3.68 15.94 -1.05
N ARG A 6 -4.53 16.87 -1.52
CA ARG A 6 -4.10 18.16 -2.07
C ARG A 6 -3.49 19.05 -0.98
N GLY A 7 -2.18 19.34 -1.11
CA GLY A 7 -1.43 20.21 -0.19
C GLY A 7 -0.45 19.49 0.75
N MET A 8 -0.25 18.19 0.58
CA MET A 8 0.83 17.46 1.25
C MET A 8 2.20 17.94 0.71
N SER A 9 3.14 18.29 1.59
CA SER A 9 4.45 18.87 1.23
C SER A 9 5.29 17.94 0.34
N SER A 10 6.12 18.50 -0.55
CA SER A 10 7.04 17.82 -1.48
C SER A 10 8.10 16.91 -0.86
N ARG A 11 8.14 16.81 0.47
CA ARG A 11 8.76 15.69 1.20
C ARG A 11 7.72 14.61 1.48
N GLY A 12 7.03 14.17 0.43
CA GLY A 12 5.85 13.30 0.50
C GLY A 12 6.10 11.99 1.26
N PRO A 13 5.03 11.24 1.57
CA PRO A 13 5.13 9.89 2.13
C PRO A 13 6.07 9.06 1.25
N ASN A 14 7.08 8.43 1.86
CA ASN A 14 8.03 7.62 1.11
C ASN A 14 7.37 6.31 0.67
N LEU A 15 6.72 6.35 -0.49
CA LEU A 15 6.01 5.22 -1.09
C LEU A 15 6.94 4.27 -1.85
N SER A 16 8.26 4.50 -1.83
CA SER A 16 9.23 3.49 -2.30
C SER A 16 9.08 2.15 -1.58
N GLY A 17 8.48 2.14 -0.38
CA GLY A 17 8.09 0.91 0.31
C GLY A 17 7.06 0.08 -0.43
N ALA A 18 6.18 0.70 -1.24
CA ALA A 18 5.26 -0.02 -2.10
C ALA A 18 6.05 -0.91 -3.06
N LEU A 19 6.91 -0.32 -3.91
CA LEU A 19 7.70 -1.08 -4.89
C LEU A 19 8.50 -2.22 -4.23
N ASP A 20 9.15 -1.98 -3.10
CA ASP A 20 9.90 -3.01 -2.36
C ASP A 20 8.99 -4.17 -1.92
N PHE A 21 7.75 -3.88 -1.49
CA PHE A 21 6.78 -4.88 -1.06
C PHE A 21 6.34 -5.77 -2.22
N TYR A 22 6.10 -5.21 -3.38
CA TYR A 22 5.70 -5.98 -4.56
C TYR A 22 6.84 -6.77 -5.20
N VAL A 23 8.05 -6.22 -5.21
CA VAL A 23 9.25 -6.98 -5.60
C VAL A 23 9.42 -8.18 -4.66
N ALA A 24 9.25 -7.98 -3.34
CA ALA A 24 9.28 -9.08 -2.38
C ALA A 24 8.18 -10.13 -2.63
N ILE A 25 6.95 -9.71 -2.94
CA ILE A 25 5.85 -10.61 -3.33
C ILE A 25 6.24 -11.45 -4.56
N GLY A 26 6.72 -10.82 -5.63
CA GLY A 26 7.11 -11.51 -6.88
C GLY A 26 8.37 -12.37 -6.76
N GLU A 27 9.21 -12.15 -5.75
CA GLU A 27 10.37 -12.98 -5.42
C GLU A 27 10.01 -14.15 -4.50
N VAL A 28 9.08 -13.96 -3.56
CA VAL A 28 8.67 -14.99 -2.59
C VAL A 28 7.63 -15.93 -3.17
N PHE A 29 6.61 -15.40 -3.84
CA PHE A 29 5.52 -16.19 -4.40
C PHE A 29 5.71 -16.52 -5.89
N GLY A 30 6.67 -15.88 -6.57
CA GLY A 30 6.92 -16.10 -7.98
C GLY A 30 5.82 -15.51 -8.87
N ALA A 31 5.38 -16.28 -9.87
CA ALA A 31 4.25 -15.95 -10.76
C ALA A 31 2.94 -16.61 -10.28
N ASP A 32 2.76 -16.75 -8.97
CA ASP A 32 1.53 -17.26 -8.35
C ASP A 32 0.63 -16.08 -7.96
N PRO A 33 -0.29 -15.64 -8.84
CA PRO A 33 -1.10 -14.44 -8.63
C PRO A 33 -2.04 -14.58 -7.44
N ASP A 34 -2.49 -15.80 -7.12
CA ASP A 34 -3.43 -16.04 -6.02
C ASP A 34 -2.77 -15.75 -4.66
N LYS A 35 -1.50 -16.17 -4.48
CA LYS A 35 -0.75 -15.86 -3.26
C LYS A 35 -0.36 -14.39 -3.17
N ALA A 36 -0.02 -13.77 -4.30
CA ALA A 36 0.26 -12.33 -4.34
C ALA A 36 -0.97 -11.53 -3.91
N LYS A 37 -2.15 -11.86 -4.45
CA LYS A 37 -3.42 -11.24 -4.09
C LYS A 37 -3.77 -11.44 -2.61
N ALA A 38 -3.64 -12.67 -2.11
CA ALA A 38 -3.88 -12.95 -0.69
C ALA A 38 -2.94 -12.17 0.24
N CYS A 39 -1.67 -11.97 -0.15
CA CYS A 39 -0.71 -11.16 0.60
C CYS A 39 -1.14 -9.68 0.64
N CYS A 40 -1.57 -9.12 -0.49
CA CYS A 40 -2.10 -7.76 -0.58
C CYS A 40 -3.38 -7.58 0.24
N ASP A 41 -4.32 -8.53 0.18
CA ASP A 41 -5.56 -8.50 0.95
C ASP A 41 -5.30 -8.54 2.47
N ASN A 42 -4.38 -9.40 2.91
CA ASN A 42 -3.98 -9.47 4.33
C ASN A 42 -3.31 -8.18 4.79
N PHE A 43 -2.49 -7.56 3.93
CA PHE A 43 -1.88 -6.27 4.23
C PHE A 43 -2.95 -5.20 4.42
N LEU A 44 -3.90 -5.07 3.49
CA LEU A 44 -4.97 -4.08 3.55
C LEU A 44 -5.82 -4.26 4.81
N LYS A 45 -6.20 -5.51 5.10
CA LYS A 45 -6.92 -5.85 6.33
C LYS A 45 -6.15 -5.44 7.58
N ALA A 46 -4.84 -5.70 7.62
CA ALA A 46 -3.99 -5.28 8.73
C ALA A 46 -3.97 -3.75 8.88
N CYS A 47 -3.86 -2.99 7.78
CA CYS A 47 -3.96 -1.53 7.80
C CYS A 47 -5.27 -1.04 8.42
N HIS A 48 -6.39 -1.68 8.11
CA HIS A 48 -7.70 -1.32 8.66
C HIS A 48 -7.82 -1.64 10.16
N GLU A 49 -7.31 -2.79 10.59
CA GLU A 49 -7.45 -3.26 11.97
C GLU A 49 -6.61 -2.44 12.97
N VAL A 50 -5.40 -2.02 12.59
CA VAL A 50 -4.46 -1.39 13.53
C VAL A 50 -4.38 0.13 13.44
N GLY A 51 -5.01 0.74 12.43
CA GLY A 51 -4.88 2.17 12.18
C GLY A 51 -3.42 2.55 11.92
N PRO A 52 -2.91 3.69 12.42
CA PRO A 52 -1.53 4.13 12.18
C PRO A 52 -0.47 3.53 13.14
N GLU A 53 -0.83 2.58 14.01
CA GLU A 53 0.09 2.00 15.01
C GLU A 53 1.00 0.90 14.44
N GLU A 54 2.26 1.25 14.15
CA GLU A 54 3.27 0.36 13.57
C GLU A 54 3.51 -0.94 14.34
N SER A 55 3.57 -0.89 15.67
CA SER A 55 3.87 -2.06 16.51
C SER A 55 2.80 -3.15 16.45
N ARG A 56 1.58 -2.80 16.02
CA ARG A 56 0.45 -3.74 15.88
C ARG A 56 0.32 -4.26 14.46
N PHE A 57 0.79 -3.50 13.47
CA PHE A 57 0.68 -3.86 12.06
C PHE A 57 1.28 -5.23 11.73
N LEU A 58 2.53 -5.50 12.13
CA LEU A 58 3.18 -6.77 11.81
C LEU A 58 2.47 -7.98 12.43
N ALA A 59 1.88 -7.81 13.60
CA ALA A 59 1.11 -8.87 14.25
C ALA A 59 -0.21 -9.14 13.52
N ALA A 60 -0.88 -8.09 13.01
CA ALA A 60 -2.11 -8.21 12.23
C ALA A 60 -1.85 -8.74 10.80
N PHE A 61 -0.72 -8.38 10.20
CA PHE A 61 -0.34 -8.83 8.85
C PHE A 61 -0.11 -10.35 8.79
N GLY A 62 0.41 -10.95 9.87
CA GLY A 62 0.47 -12.40 10.02
C GLY A 62 1.45 -13.12 9.08
N GLU A 63 2.27 -12.39 8.34
CA GLU A 63 3.29 -12.94 7.43
C GLU A 63 4.53 -13.39 8.20
N GLU A 64 5.05 -14.57 7.87
CA GLU A 64 6.24 -15.16 8.50
C GLU A 64 7.51 -14.89 7.69
N ASN A 65 7.38 -14.56 6.40
CA ASN A 65 8.52 -14.26 5.55
C ASN A 65 9.15 -12.90 5.89
N GLU A 66 10.39 -12.91 6.37
CA GLU A 66 11.11 -11.71 6.80
C GLU A 66 11.30 -10.65 5.71
N LYS A 67 11.40 -11.05 4.44
CA LYS A 67 11.51 -10.12 3.31
C LYS A 67 10.20 -9.38 3.08
N LEU A 68 9.08 -10.11 3.09
CA LEU A 68 7.75 -9.53 2.99
C LEU A 68 7.44 -8.63 4.19
N LYS A 69 7.77 -9.06 5.41
CA LYS A 69 7.55 -8.23 6.62
C LYS A 69 8.31 -6.91 6.57
N THR A 70 9.58 -6.95 6.16
CA THR A 70 10.42 -5.74 6.06
C THR A 70 9.86 -4.77 5.03
N ALA A 71 9.51 -5.28 3.85
CA ALA A 71 8.99 -4.48 2.77
C ALA A 71 7.57 -3.95 3.07
N ALA A 72 6.71 -4.79 3.66
CA ALA A 72 5.38 -4.43 4.14
C ALA A 72 5.46 -3.29 5.16
N LEU A 73 6.35 -3.40 6.15
CA LEU A 73 6.52 -2.37 7.17
C LEU A 73 6.93 -1.02 6.57
N LYS A 74 7.81 -1.04 5.56
CA LYS A 74 8.23 0.17 4.85
C LYS A 74 7.08 0.81 4.10
N PHE A 75 6.27 0.01 3.41
CA PHE A 75 5.07 0.49 2.73
C PHE A 75 4.04 1.06 3.71
N TYR A 76 3.76 0.31 4.77
CA TYR A 76 2.85 0.69 5.84
C TYR A 76 3.23 2.04 6.46
N LYS A 77 4.51 2.31 6.70
CA LYS A 77 4.97 3.63 7.21
C LYS A 77 4.57 4.79 6.32
N GLY A 78 4.66 4.61 4.99
CA GLY A 78 4.22 5.60 4.02
C GLY A 78 2.72 5.86 4.13
N ILE A 79 1.93 4.78 4.17
CA ILE A 79 0.47 4.86 4.29
C ILE A 79 0.04 5.45 5.63
N ALA A 80 0.60 4.98 6.74
CA ALA A 80 0.30 5.45 8.08
C ALA A 80 0.62 6.93 8.25
N HIS A 81 1.63 7.46 7.56
CA HIS A 81 1.92 8.88 7.53
C HIS A 81 0.80 9.69 6.86
N ILE A 82 0.30 9.24 5.71
CA ILE A 82 -0.84 9.85 5.00
C ILE A 82 -2.10 9.76 5.87
N ALA A 83 -2.41 8.56 6.34
CA ALA A 83 -3.59 8.28 7.14
C ALA A 83 -3.60 9.12 8.43
N ASN A 84 -2.46 9.27 9.13
CA ASN A 84 -2.34 10.15 10.30
C ASN A 84 -2.64 11.61 9.96
N TRP A 85 -2.12 12.11 8.84
CA TRP A 85 -2.32 13.49 8.44
C TRP A 85 -3.80 13.75 8.10
N VAL A 86 -4.45 12.84 7.36
CA VAL A 86 -5.89 12.93 7.04
C VAL A 86 -6.72 12.79 8.31
N MET A 87 -6.37 11.85 9.19
CA MET A 87 -7.05 11.65 10.47
C MET A 87 -7.02 12.92 11.33
N GLY A 88 -5.91 13.65 11.33
CA GLY A 88 -5.78 14.94 12.03
C GLY A 88 -6.60 16.09 11.44
N ARG A 89 -7.07 15.98 10.18
CA ARG A 89 -7.84 17.03 9.48
C ARG A 89 -9.32 16.70 9.33
N ASP A 90 -9.61 15.51 8.81
CA ASP A 90 -10.92 15.09 8.32
C ASP A 90 -11.47 13.86 9.09
N GLY A 91 -10.69 13.32 10.03
CA GLY A 91 -11.10 12.24 10.92
C GLY A 91 -10.82 10.83 10.37
N HIS A 92 -11.11 9.82 11.20
CA HIS A 92 -10.72 8.44 10.93
C HIS A 92 -11.36 7.85 9.66
N ALA A 93 -12.64 8.13 9.39
CA ALA A 93 -13.33 7.60 8.21
C ALA A 93 -12.68 8.06 6.90
N ALA A 94 -12.30 9.33 6.81
CA ALA A 94 -11.60 9.86 5.64
C ALA A 94 -10.19 9.27 5.49
N ALA A 95 -9.52 8.98 6.61
CA ALA A 95 -8.22 8.31 6.57
C ALA A 95 -8.33 6.87 6.06
N VAL A 96 -9.37 6.13 6.45
CA VAL A 96 -9.65 4.77 5.94
C VAL A 96 -9.98 4.81 4.45
N GLU A 97 -10.84 5.73 4.01
CA GLU A 97 -11.20 5.91 2.58
C GLU A 97 -9.96 6.18 1.72
N VAL A 98 -9.02 6.98 2.21
CA VAL A 98 -7.74 7.20 1.52
C VAL A 98 -6.92 5.91 1.44
N VAL A 99 -6.86 5.08 2.49
CA VAL A 99 -6.16 3.78 2.41
C VAL A 99 -6.82 2.87 1.37
N ASP A 100 -8.15 2.82 1.33
CA ASP A 100 -8.93 2.07 0.34
C ASP A 100 -8.63 2.54 -1.09
N ASP A 101 -8.66 3.85 -1.34
CA ASP A 101 -8.38 4.42 -2.67
C ASP A 101 -6.95 4.13 -3.14
N LEU A 102 -5.97 4.25 -2.24
CA LEU A 102 -4.57 3.93 -2.54
C LEU A 102 -4.43 2.44 -2.91
N PHE A 103 -5.10 1.54 -2.18
CA PHE A 103 -5.09 0.11 -2.48
C PHE A 103 -5.88 -0.26 -3.74
N ALA A 104 -6.97 0.43 -4.06
CA ALA A 104 -7.77 0.16 -5.24
C ALA A 104 -6.96 0.37 -6.53
N VAL A 105 -6.11 1.40 -6.58
CA VAL A 105 -5.17 1.63 -7.69
C VAL A 105 -4.21 0.44 -7.84
N PHE A 106 -3.65 -0.04 -6.73
CA PHE A 106 -2.72 -1.16 -6.72
C PHE A 106 -3.37 -2.52 -7.04
N MET A 107 -4.57 -2.78 -6.53
CA MET A 107 -5.31 -4.02 -6.77
C MET A 107 -5.85 -4.10 -8.19
N LYS A 108 -6.27 -2.97 -8.77
CA LYS A 108 -6.63 -2.91 -10.19
C LYS A 108 -5.43 -3.23 -11.09
N ALA A 109 -4.27 -2.67 -10.78
CA ALA A 109 -3.03 -2.99 -11.48
C ALA A 109 -2.67 -4.49 -11.37
N ALA A 110 -2.91 -5.10 -10.22
CA ALA A 110 -2.71 -6.54 -10.01
C ALA A 110 -3.73 -7.40 -10.79
N ASP A 111 -5.00 -6.99 -10.85
CA ASP A 111 -6.06 -7.71 -11.57
C ASP A 111 -5.90 -7.63 -13.10
N ASP A 112 -5.33 -6.53 -13.63
CA ASP A 112 -5.07 -6.34 -15.07
C ASP A 112 -3.78 -7.04 -15.56
N ALA A 113 -3.09 -7.78 -14.68
CA ALA A 113 -1.80 -8.39 -14.99
C ALA A 113 -1.89 -9.90 -15.28
N ASP A 114 -1.65 -10.27 -16.54
CA ASP A 114 -1.70 -11.67 -17.01
C ASP A 114 -0.40 -12.46 -16.70
N ASP A 115 0.69 -11.76 -16.39
CA ASP A 115 1.99 -12.35 -16.07
C ASP A 115 2.82 -11.44 -15.13
N LYS A 116 3.99 -11.94 -14.70
CA LYS A 116 4.89 -11.22 -13.78
C LYS A 116 5.37 -9.87 -14.30
N GLU A 117 5.61 -9.74 -15.60
CA GLU A 117 6.12 -8.50 -16.21
C GLU A 117 4.98 -7.47 -16.35
N ALA A 118 3.78 -7.92 -16.72
CA ALA A 118 2.56 -7.14 -16.71
C ALA A 118 2.23 -6.64 -15.28
N PHE A 119 2.40 -7.51 -14.28
CA PHE A 119 2.18 -7.19 -12.88
C PHE A 119 3.11 -6.06 -12.41
N VAL A 120 4.42 -6.20 -12.63
CA VAL A 120 5.40 -5.15 -12.27
C VAL A 120 5.13 -3.83 -13.02
N ARG A 121 4.72 -3.89 -14.29
CA ARG A 121 4.43 -2.70 -15.10
C ARG A 121 3.17 -1.97 -14.62
N ALA A 122 2.07 -2.69 -14.44
CA ALA A 122 0.84 -2.13 -13.90
C ALA A 122 1.09 -1.53 -12.51
N PHE A 123 1.99 -2.13 -11.74
CA PHE A 123 2.39 -1.63 -10.44
C PHE A 123 3.12 -0.27 -10.49
N ASN A 124 4.07 -0.12 -11.42
CA ASN A 124 4.77 1.16 -11.61
C ASN A 124 3.79 2.26 -12.05
N ILE A 125 2.81 1.94 -12.89
CA ILE A 125 1.73 2.87 -13.27
C ILE A 125 0.94 3.29 -12.03
N GLY A 126 0.58 2.33 -11.17
CA GLY A 126 -0.12 2.64 -9.92
C GLY A 126 0.68 3.56 -8.98
N ILE A 127 2.01 3.38 -8.88
CA ILE A 127 2.88 4.29 -8.12
C ILE A 127 2.89 5.69 -8.75
N GLU A 128 3.02 5.80 -10.07
CA GLU A 128 3.02 7.10 -10.78
C GLU A 128 1.69 7.84 -10.63
N GLU A 129 0.55 7.14 -10.75
CA GLU A 129 -0.78 7.72 -10.51
C GLU A 129 -0.92 8.23 -9.08
N LEU A 130 -0.39 7.48 -8.12
CA LEU A 130 -0.47 7.79 -6.71
C LEU A 130 0.47 8.94 -6.32
N GLU A 131 1.66 9.01 -6.91
CA GLU A 131 2.54 10.18 -6.83
C GLU A 131 1.88 11.42 -7.43
N ALA A 132 1.18 11.29 -8.57
CA ALA A 132 0.45 12.40 -9.20
C ALA A 132 -0.74 12.90 -8.35
N ILE A 133 -1.38 12.03 -7.58
CA ILE A 133 -2.45 12.41 -6.65
C ILE A 133 -1.90 13.17 -5.42
N LEU A 134 -0.64 12.91 -5.04
CA LEU A 134 0.03 13.50 -3.88
C LEU A 134 0.73 14.85 -4.17
N MET A 135 0.96 15.19 -5.45
CA MET A 135 1.55 16.46 -5.92
C MET A 135 0.50 17.55 -6.16
#